data_AF-A0A418Y1A2-F1
#
_entry.id   AF-A0A418Y1A2-F1
#
_cell.length_a   1.000
_cell.length_b   1.000
_cell.length_c   1.000
_cell.angle_alpha   90.00
_cell.angle_beta   90.00
_cell.angle_gamma   90.00
#
_symmetry.space_group_name_H-M   'P 1'
#
loop_
_entity.id
_entity.type
_entity.pdbx_description
1 polymer ?
#
loop_
_entity_poly.entity_id
_entity_poly.type
_entity_poly.pdbx_seq_one_letter_code
_entity_poly.pdbx_strand_id
1 'polypeptide(L)' 'MDREQPRALIRILLAKSSGDIDRDDAALSLANYEGSEVLEALMQIVNDPDEDADLKETCWDAIYHIRVKTQ' A
#
# COMPACT_ATOMS: atom_id res chain seq x y z
N MET A 1 -5.19 -15.71 9.85
CA MET A 1 -4.97 -14.71 8.79
C MET A 1 -3.73 -15.13 8.02
N ASP A 2 -3.86 -15.28 6.72
CA ASP A 2 -2.81 -15.77 5.85
C ASP A 2 -1.75 -14.68 5.67
N ARG A 3 -0.56 -14.87 6.24
CA ARG A 3 0.53 -13.86 6.16
C ARG A 3 1.11 -13.73 4.75
N GLU A 4 0.72 -14.62 3.83
CA GLU A 4 1.16 -14.59 2.43
C GLU A 4 0.43 -13.52 1.61
N GLN A 5 -0.82 -13.22 1.93
CA GLN A 5 -1.62 -12.23 1.20
C GLN A 5 -1.07 -10.80 1.27
N PRO A 6 -0.76 -10.21 2.44
CA PRO A 6 -0.20 -8.85 2.48
C PRO A 6 1.15 -8.77 1.76
N ARG A 7 1.97 -9.83 1.81
CA ARG A 7 3.26 -9.88 1.10
C ARG A 7 3.10 -9.90 -0.42
N ALA A 8 2.11 -10.61 -0.95
CA ALA A 8 1.81 -10.60 -2.37
C ALA A 8 1.36 -9.20 -2.83
N LEU A 9 0.49 -8.54 -2.07
CA LEU A 9 0.03 -7.19 -2.36
C LEU A 9 1.17 -6.17 -2.28
N ILE A 10 2.06 -6.26 -1.29
CA ILE A 10 3.27 -5.42 -1.19
C ILE A 10 4.14 -5.58 -2.45
N ARG A 11 4.32 -6.81 -2.94
CA ARG A 11 5.10 -7.04 -4.18
C ARG A 11 4.46 -6.37 -5.39
N ILE A 12 3.13 -6.41 -5.51
CA ILE A 12 2.40 -5.73 -6.60
C ILE A 12 2.59 -4.22 -6.48
N LEU A 13 2.34 -3.66 -5.30
CA LEU A 13 2.46 -2.22 -5.00
C LEU A 13 3.84 -1.66 -5.36
N LEU A 14 4.91 -2.35 -4.97
CA LEU A 14 6.29 -1.90 -5.15
C LEU A 14 6.85 -2.21 -6.55
N ALA A 15 6.18 -3.06 -7.34
CA ALA A 15 6.62 -3.39 -8.68
C ALA A 15 6.19 -2.29 -9.67
N LYS A 16 7.12 -1.38 -10.00
CA LYS A 16 6.94 -0.32 -11.02
C LYS A 16 6.61 -0.87 -12.43
N SER A 17 6.82 -2.17 -12.66
CA SER A 17 6.42 -2.86 -13.89
C SER A 17 4.95 -3.33 -13.90
N SER A 18 4.28 -3.32 -12.75
CA SER A 18 2.84 -3.58 -12.65
C SER A 18 2.06 -2.40 -13.21
N GLY A 19 0.84 -2.63 -13.71
CA GLY A 19 -0.02 -1.54 -14.15
C GLY A 19 -0.48 -0.67 -12.99
N ASP A 20 -0.72 0.61 -13.25
CA ASP A 20 -1.11 1.58 -12.21
C ASP A 20 -2.36 1.12 -11.44
N ILE A 21 -3.36 0.59 -12.16
CA ILE A 21 -4.59 0.02 -11.57
C ILE A 21 -4.28 -1.13 -10.59
N ASP A 22 -3.37 -2.04 -10.94
CA ASP A 22 -3.03 -3.17 -10.06
C ASP A 22 -2.35 -2.67 -8.78
N ARG A 23 -1.56 -1.59 -8.88
CA ARG A 23 -0.85 -0.99 -7.75
C ARG A 23 -1.81 -0.23 -6.84
N ASP A 24 -2.78 0.50 -7.40
CA ASP A 24 -3.85 1.13 -6.63
C ASP A 24 -4.72 0.10 -5.90
N ASP A 25 -5.16 -0.94 -6.60
CA ASP A 25 -5.94 -2.04 -6.01
C ASP A 25 -5.16 -2.74 -4.88
N ALA A 26 -3.85 -2.89 -5.04
CA ALA A 26 -2.98 -3.42 -4.00
C ALA A 26 -2.92 -2.48 -2.78
N ALA A 27 -2.76 -1.17 -2.98
CA ALA A 27 -2.75 -0.19 -1.89
C ALA A 27 -4.09 -0.17 -1.12
N LEU A 28 -5.23 -0.16 -1.83
CA LEU A 28 -6.56 -0.23 -1.23
C LEU A 28 -6.76 -1.54 -0.44
N SER A 29 -6.33 -2.67 -1.00
CA SER A 29 -6.42 -3.96 -0.34
C SER A 29 -5.57 -4.03 0.93
N LEU A 30 -4.37 -3.42 0.89
CA LEU A 30 -3.44 -3.35 2.02
C LEU A 30 -4.02 -2.60 3.23
N ALA A 31 -4.98 -1.69 3.05
CA ALA A 31 -5.69 -1.00 4.13
C ALA A 31 -6.47 -1.93 5.09
N ASN A 32 -6.63 -3.21 4.73
CA ASN A 32 -7.26 -4.24 5.55
C ASN A 32 -6.28 -5.08 6.38
N TYR A 33 -4.98 -4.84 6.22
CA TYR A 33 -3.93 -5.59 6.92
C TYR A 33 -3.17 -4.68 7.88
N GLU A 34 -2.99 -5.18 9.10
CA GLU A 34 -2.12 -4.54 10.08
C GLU A 34 -0.72 -5.14 9.99
N GLY A 35 0.30 -4.32 10.25
CA GLY A 35 1.69 -4.76 10.28
C GLY A 35 2.65 -3.65 9.92
N SER A 36 3.83 -3.65 10.52
CA SER A 36 4.88 -2.68 10.19
C SER A 36 5.29 -2.79 8.72
N GLU A 37 5.38 -4.01 8.17
CA GLU A 37 5.76 -4.23 6.76
C GLU A 37 4.76 -3.61 5.77
N VAL A 38 3.47 -3.60 6.09
CA VAL A 38 2.42 -2.98 5.27
C VAL A 38 2.56 -1.46 5.30
N LEU A 39 2.70 -0.89 6.50
CA LEU A 39 2.88 0.56 6.67
C LEU A 39 4.17 1.05 6.01
N GLU A 40 5.27 0.31 6.16
CA GLU A 40 6.56 0.64 5.54
C GLU A 40 6.45 0.66 4.01
N ALA A 41 5.80 -0.33 3.40
CA ALA A 41 5.60 -0.37 1.95
C ALA A 41 4.74 0.80 1.44
N LEU A 42 3.62 1.11 2.11
CA LEU A 42 2.78 2.26 1.75
C LEU A 42 3.53 3.59 1.92
N MET A 43 4.31 3.74 3.00
CA MET A 43 5.14 4.93 3.22
C MET A 43 6.26 5.06 2.18
N GLN A 44 6.78 3.95 1.64
CA GLN A 44 7.78 4.00 0.58
C GLN A 44 7.23 4.69 -0.68
N ILE A 45 6.00 4.35 -1.09
CA ILE A 45 5.31 4.99 -2.23
C ILE A 45 5.07 6.47 -1.98
N VAL A 46 4.53 6.81 -0.81
CA VAL A 46 4.23 8.19 -0.41
C VAL A 46 5.47 9.09 -0.43
N ASN A 47 6.62 8.56 -0.01
CA ASN A 47 7.87 9.33 0.08
C ASN A 47 8.71 9.29 -1.20
N ASP A 48 8.33 8.51 -2.22
CA ASP A 48 9.05 8.46 -3.50
C ASP A 48 8.71 9.71 -4.33
N PRO A 49 9.64 10.64 -4.58
CA PRO A 49 9.35 11.88 -5.31
C PRO A 49 8.90 11.63 -6.75
N ASP A 50 9.33 10.52 -7.37
CA ASP A 50 9.08 10.21 -8.78
C ASP A 50 7.85 9.31 -8.98
N GLU A 51 7.19 8.91 -7.90
CA GLU A 51 5.96 8.13 -7.95
C GLU A 51 4.74 8.97 -8.33
N ASP A 52 3.79 8.31 -8.99
CA ASP A 52 2.52 8.89 -9.42
C ASP A 52 1.74 9.52 -8.26
N ALA A 53 1.09 10.66 -8.55
CA ALA A 53 0.38 11.44 -7.54
C ALA A 53 -0.89 10.74 -7.05
N ASP A 54 -1.61 10.05 -7.93
CA ASP A 54 -2.86 9.37 -7.60
C ASP A 54 -2.52 8.13 -6.73
N LEU A 55 -1.47 7.37 -7.10
CA LEU A 55 -1.01 6.24 -6.30
C LEU A 55 -0.53 6.66 -4.90
N LYS A 56 0.10 7.83 -4.78
CA LYS A 56 0.46 8.41 -3.46
C LYS A 56 -0.77 8.74 -2.63
N GLU A 57 -1.81 9.31 -3.23
CA GLU A 57 -3.07 9.61 -2.57
C GLU A 57 -3.73 8.31 -2.07
N THR A 58 -3.82 7.28 -2.91
CA THR A 58 -4.33 5.96 -2.54
C THR A 58 -3.56 5.37 -1.34
N CYS A 59 -2.23 5.49 -1.33
CA CYS A 59 -1.40 5.01 -0.23
C CYS A 59 -1.59 5.82 1.06
N TRP A 60 -1.78 7.14 0.95
CA TRP A 60 -2.10 7.98 2.11
C TRP A 60 -3.42 7.58 2.76
N ASP A 61 -4.46 7.37 1.95
CA ASP A 61 -5.75 6.91 2.43
C ASP A 61 -5.62 5.54 3.11
N ALA A 62 -4.92 4.59 2.51
CA ALA A 62 -4.67 3.28 3.11
C ALA A 62 -3.97 3.38 4.48
N ILE A 63 -2.94 4.23 4.60
CA ILE A 63 -2.25 4.50 5.88
C ILE A 63 -3.22 5.08 6.91
N TYR A 64 -4.03 6.07 6.53
CA TYR A 64 -5.03 6.67 7.40
C TYR A 64 -6.03 5.63 7.91
N HIS A 65 -6.55 4.79 7.02
CA HIS A 65 -7.47 3.71 7.37
C HIS A 65 -6.87 2.72 8.38
N ILE A 66 -5.61 2.32 8.22
CA ILE A 66 -4.91 1.44 9.18
C ILE A 66 -4.78 2.15 10.55
N ARG A 67 -4.42 3.43 10.56
CA ARG A 67 -4.25 4.23 11.79
C ARG A 67 -5.55 4.47 12.55
N VAL A 68 -6.67 4.60 11.85
CA VAL A 68 -7.99 4.75 12.49
C VAL A 68 -8.51 3.43 13.04
N LYS A 69 -8.25 2.30 12.36
CA LYS A 69 -8.65 0.96 12.83
C LYS A 69 -7.89 0.50 14.09
N THR A 70 -6.67 0.99 14.29
CA THR A 70 -5.78 0.57 15.38
C THR A 70 -5.89 1.43 16.65
N GLN A 71 -6.81 2.41 16.66
CA GLN A 71 -7.18 3.22 17.84
C GLN A 71 -8.39 2.64 18.57
#